data_AF-A0A822C9J5-F1
#
_entry.id   AF-A0A822C9J5-F1
#
_cell.length_a   1.000
_cell.length_b   1.000
_cell.length_c   1.000
_cell.angle_alpha   90.00
_cell.angle_beta   90.00
_cell.angle_gamma   90.00
#
_symmetry.space_group_name_H-M   'P 1'
#
loop_
_entity.id
_entity.type
_entity.pdbx_description
1 polymer ?
#
loop_
_entity_poly.entity_id
_entity_poly.type
_entity_poly.pdbx_seq_one_letter_code
_entity_poly.pdbx_strand_id
1 'polypeptide(L)'
;MTTSNNKIREGLFNVDVSDRLDFHAASFVKAPITLRYVSSKTSVIGPALCHGIVDLLDHVTKRFNEYQEDDTTTFGNEHHLYHSCQYTFNVKEDNIQFAELTNNDDKINIEISSLAPTIFYQLREDIGISNEKFRESFSEYNLKDFTNTGRSGSLMYKTNDQLFILKTLLDYEARLLLQILSGYHLRFRQHSTILNRYVGLYSLRIQTSSSNIIIYVAITVNAFTPSLKINEIFDLKGSKIRRKITGYLSTEKFYKLKDMNFTELYPDGIRIPTNIYQKLKIIIANDAKALR
;
A
#
# COMPACT_ATOMS: atom_id res chain seq x y z
N MET A 1 -6.35 19.30 17.68
CA MET A 1 -5.05 19.19 16.99
C MET A 1 -4.68 20.56 16.50
N THR A 2 -3.70 21.18 17.15
CA THR A 2 -3.08 22.44 16.75
C THR A 2 -2.39 22.21 15.42
N THR A 3 -2.94 22.80 14.35
CA THR A 3 -2.36 22.82 13.01
C THR A 3 -1.02 23.55 13.06
N SER A 4 0.07 22.79 13.18
CA SER A 4 1.39 23.30 12.80
C SER A 4 1.37 23.56 11.28
N ASN A 5 2.08 24.61 10.84
CA ASN A 5 2.16 24.93 9.42
C ASN A 5 2.89 23.79 8.69
N ASN A 6 2.11 22.88 8.10
CA ASN A 6 2.64 21.77 7.29
C ASN A 6 3.35 22.35 6.07
N LYS A 7 4.68 22.33 6.07
CA LYS A 7 5.48 22.76 4.93
C LYS A 7 5.77 21.57 4.03
N ILE A 8 5.28 21.62 2.79
CA ILE A 8 5.58 20.60 1.78
C ILE A 8 6.97 20.84 1.18
N ARG A 9 7.75 19.78 1.03
CA ARG A 9 9.08 19.76 0.39
C ARG A 9 9.05 18.86 -0.84
N GLU A 10 9.85 19.20 -1.84
CA GLU A 10 9.96 18.44 -3.10
C GLU A 10 11.41 18.00 -3.34
N GLY A 11 11.60 16.88 -4.02
CA GLY A 11 12.92 16.40 -4.43
C GLY A 11 12.88 15.22 -5.39
N LEU A 12 14.06 14.76 -5.82
CA LEU A 12 14.22 13.58 -6.67
C LEU A 12 14.49 12.34 -5.79
N PHE A 13 13.78 11.26 -6.08
CA PHE A 13 13.96 9.96 -5.45
C PHE A 13 15.09 9.22 -6.17
N ASN A 14 16.29 9.23 -5.58
CA ASN A 14 17.43 8.48 -6.11
C ASN A 14 17.23 6.99 -5.84
N VAL A 15 16.84 6.23 -6.87
CA VAL A 15 17.03 4.78 -6.90
C VAL A 15 18.44 4.54 -7.43
N ASP A 16 19.46 4.61 -6.58
CA ASP A 16 20.81 4.24 -7.02
C ASP A 16 20.82 2.77 -7.43
N VAL A 17 21.10 2.50 -8.71
CA VAL A 17 21.00 1.18 -9.36
C VAL A 17 22.26 0.33 -9.12
N SER A 18 23.22 0.83 -8.34
CA SER A 18 24.55 0.24 -8.15
C SER A 18 24.57 -0.96 -7.18
N ASP A 19 23.62 -1.09 -6.26
CA ASP A 19 23.56 -2.23 -5.33
C ASP A 19 22.83 -3.44 -5.93
N ARG A 20 23.42 -4.03 -6.97
CA ARG A 20 23.00 -5.32 -7.56
C ARG A 20 23.29 -6.55 -6.69
N LEU A 21 23.83 -6.36 -5.48
CA LEU A 21 24.30 -7.43 -4.59
C LEU A 21 23.59 -7.49 -3.23
N ASP A 22 22.43 -6.86 -3.05
CA ASP A 22 21.62 -7.07 -1.85
C ASP A 22 20.74 -8.32 -1.97
N PHE A 23 21.41 -9.48 -1.95
CA PHE A 23 20.78 -10.79 -1.73
C PHE A 23 20.29 -10.87 -0.27
N HIS A 24 19.16 -10.23 0.05
CA HIS A 24 18.44 -10.51 1.29
C HIS A 24 17.63 -11.81 1.17
N ALA A 25 18.36 -12.92 1.15
CA ALA A 25 17.79 -14.22 1.46
C ALA A 25 17.35 -14.21 2.94
N ALA A 26 16.03 -14.27 3.16
CA ALA A 26 15.38 -14.51 4.46
C ALA A 26 15.54 -13.43 5.54
N SER A 27 15.10 -12.20 5.29
CA SER A 27 14.76 -11.26 6.37
C SER A 27 13.28 -11.39 6.75
N PHE A 28 13.00 -12.18 7.79
CA PHE A 28 11.73 -12.09 8.51
C PHE A 28 11.72 -10.77 9.28
N VAL A 29 11.11 -9.72 8.71
CA VAL A 29 10.86 -8.50 9.49
C VAL A 29 9.53 -8.68 10.20
N LYS A 30 9.57 -8.85 11.52
CA LYS A 30 8.44 -8.42 12.34
C LYS A 30 8.36 -6.91 12.11
N ALA A 31 7.32 -6.43 11.41
CA ALA A 31 7.02 -5.00 11.45
C ALA A 31 7.09 -4.54 12.91
N PRO A 32 7.69 -3.37 13.21
CA PRO A 32 7.84 -2.89 14.58
C PRO A 32 6.53 -3.13 15.34
N ILE A 33 6.60 -3.79 16.51
CA ILE A 33 5.42 -4.17 17.30
C ILE A 33 4.47 -2.97 17.48
N THR A 34 5.04 -1.78 17.53
CA THR A 34 4.42 -0.46 17.68
C THR A 34 3.47 -0.10 16.53
N LEU A 35 3.73 -0.53 15.29
CA LEU A 35 2.79 -0.31 14.18
C LEU A 35 1.56 -1.22 14.27
N ARG A 36 1.57 -2.31 15.04
CA ARG A 36 0.34 -3.11 15.27
C ARG A 36 -0.79 -2.30 15.91
N TYR A 37 -0.51 -1.08 16.36
CA TYR A 37 -1.46 -0.19 17.01
C TYR A 37 -1.86 1.00 16.13
N VAL A 38 -1.59 1.04 14.83
CA VAL A 38 -2.01 2.16 13.92
C VAL A 38 -3.52 2.46 13.98
N SER A 39 -4.34 1.48 14.37
CA SER A 39 -5.79 1.64 14.59
C SER A 39 -6.19 1.96 16.05
N SER A 40 -5.24 2.02 16.99
CA SER A 40 -5.52 2.35 18.38
C SER A 40 -5.78 3.85 18.54
N LYS A 41 -6.65 4.20 19.50
CA LYS A 41 -6.91 5.61 19.86
C LYS A 41 -5.67 6.36 20.39
N THR A 42 -4.62 5.63 20.74
CA THR A 42 -3.35 6.17 21.25
C THR A 42 -2.26 6.29 20.18
N SER A 43 -2.53 5.82 18.95
CA SER A 43 -1.57 5.90 17.87
C SER A 43 -1.75 7.16 17.05
N VAL A 44 -0.74 8.01 17.05
CA VAL A 44 -0.66 9.18 16.18
C VAL A 44 -0.29 8.82 14.74
N ILE A 45 0.22 7.60 14.50
CA ILE A 45 0.77 7.19 13.20
C ILE A 45 -0.33 7.05 12.14
N GLY A 46 -1.45 6.40 12.47
CA GLY A 46 -2.56 6.22 11.53
C GLY A 46 -3.19 7.53 11.08
N PRO A 47 -3.60 8.41 12.03
CA PRO A 47 -4.07 9.75 11.72
C PRO A 47 -3.03 10.57 10.95
N ALA A 48 -1.77 10.61 11.40
CA ALA A 48 -0.71 11.33 10.70
C ALA A 48 -0.57 10.84 9.26
N LEU A 49 -0.52 9.52 9.04
CA LEU A 49 -0.43 8.92 7.70
C LEU A 49 -1.60 9.36 6.80
N CYS A 50 -2.83 9.32 7.31
CA CYS A 50 -4.00 9.73 6.53
C CYS A 50 -4.00 11.24 6.23
N HIS A 51 -3.65 12.08 7.22
CA HIS A 51 -3.47 13.52 7.02
C HIS A 51 -2.39 13.82 5.97
N GLY A 52 -1.22 13.19 6.08
CA GLY A 52 -0.14 13.38 5.14
C GLY A 52 -0.49 12.93 3.73
N ILE A 53 -1.22 11.81 3.59
CA ILE A 53 -1.73 11.38 2.28
C ILE A 53 -2.66 12.44 1.69
N VAL A 54 -3.61 12.97 2.47
CA VAL A 54 -4.56 14.01 2.00
C VAL A 54 -3.83 15.30 1.60
N ASP A 55 -2.95 15.82 2.46
CA ASP A 55 -2.20 17.06 2.21
C ASP A 55 -1.34 16.93 0.94
N LEU A 56 -0.69 15.79 0.74
CA LEU A 56 0.14 15.53 -0.44
C LEU A 56 -0.72 15.37 -1.71
N LEU A 57 -1.90 14.74 -1.62
CA LEU A 57 -2.81 14.64 -2.75
C LEU A 57 -3.37 16.01 -3.16
N ASP A 58 -3.70 16.87 -2.20
CA ASP A 58 -4.15 18.24 -2.45
C ASP A 58 -3.07 19.06 -3.15
N HIS A 59 -1.83 18.96 -2.70
CA HIS A 59 -0.69 19.62 -3.32
C HIS A 59 -0.47 19.17 -4.77
N VAL A 60 -0.49 17.86 -5.00
CA VAL A 60 -0.34 17.29 -6.36
C VAL A 60 -1.48 17.77 -7.26
N THR A 61 -2.73 17.70 -6.79
CA THR A 61 -3.91 18.11 -7.57
C THR A 61 -3.86 19.60 -7.91
N LYS A 62 -3.50 20.46 -6.94
CA LYS A 62 -3.32 21.89 -7.17
C LYS A 62 -2.25 22.13 -8.25
N ARG A 63 -1.09 21.48 -8.14
CA ARG A 63 0.00 21.62 -9.12
C ARG A 63 -0.38 21.15 -10.51
N PHE A 64 -1.16 20.07 -10.63
CA PHE A 64 -1.70 19.61 -11.91
C PHE A 64 -2.65 20.64 -12.54
N ASN A 65 -3.50 21.29 -11.74
CA ASN A 65 -4.41 22.31 -12.22
C ASN A 65 -3.72 23.66 -12.54
N GLU A 66 -2.64 23.98 -11.83
CA GLU A 66 -1.80 25.15 -12.09
C GLU A 66 -0.85 24.96 -13.28
N TYR A 67 -0.69 23.73 -13.77
CA TYR A 67 0.11 23.44 -14.96
C TYR A 67 -0.53 24.06 -16.19
N GLN A 68 -0.05 25.25 -16.57
CA GLN A 68 -0.25 25.81 -17.90
C GLN A 68 0.67 25.05 -18.85
N GLU A 69 0.18 24.63 -20.02
CA GLU A 69 1.03 24.14 -21.13
C GLU A 69 1.97 25.28 -21.57
N ASP A 70 3.13 25.43 -20.92
CA ASP A 70 4.25 26.20 -21.47
C ASP A 70 5.19 25.26 -22.21
N ASP A 71 5.64 25.71 -23.40
CA ASP A 71 6.16 24.95 -24.57
C ASP A 71 7.33 23.96 -24.37
N THR A 72 7.87 23.78 -23.17
CA THR A 72 8.95 22.82 -22.92
C THR A 72 8.85 22.12 -21.58
N THR A 73 8.27 20.91 -21.57
CA THR A 73 8.47 19.91 -20.51
C THR A 73 9.73 19.10 -20.84
N THR A 74 10.76 19.17 -20.00
CA THR A 74 11.97 18.35 -20.16
C THR A 74 11.66 16.90 -19.80
N PHE A 75 11.41 16.09 -20.83
CA PHE A 75 11.19 14.65 -20.73
C PHE A 75 12.28 13.98 -19.89
N GLY A 76 11.89 13.31 -18.78
CA GLY A 76 12.76 12.41 -18.01
C GLY A 76 13.08 12.82 -16.58
N ASN A 77 12.77 14.06 -16.14
CA ASN A 77 12.98 14.49 -14.76
C ASN A 77 11.74 14.29 -13.85
N GLU A 78 10.56 14.04 -14.42
CA GLU A 78 9.30 13.89 -13.67
C GLU A 78 9.09 12.51 -13.01
N HIS A 79 9.81 11.47 -13.44
CA HIS A 79 9.46 10.09 -13.07
C HIS A 79 9.81 9.68 -11.63
N HIS A 80 10.56 10.53 -10.91
CA HIS A 80 11.06 10.22 -9.57
C HIS A 80 10.82 11.35 -8.57
N LEU A 81 9.91 12.27 -8.85
CA LEU A 81 9.57 13.28 -7.84
C LEU A 81 9.01 12.60 -6.58
N TYR A 82 9.43 13.09 -5.42
CA TYR A 82 8.73 12.86 -4.17
C TYR A 82 8.27 14.20 -3.60
N HIS A 83 7.15 14.16 -2.89
CA HIS A 83 6.65 15.28 -2.12
C HIS A 83 6.55 14.83 -0.68
N SER A 84 7.04 15.61 0.28
CA SER A 84 6.95 15.27 1.71
C SER A 84 6.32 16.37 2.54
N CYS A 85 5.61 15.97 3.58
CA CYS A 85 5.05 16.83 4.62
C CYS A 85 5.55 16.36 6.00
N GLN A 86 5.67 17.29 6.94
CA GLN A 86 6.25 17.04 8.26
C GLN A 86 5.26 17.41 9.36
N TYR A 87 5.15 16.55 10.36
CA TYR A 87 4.33 16.71 11.55
C TYR A 87 5.20 16.53 12.79
N THR A 88 5.03 17.41 13.78
CA THR A 88 5.68 17.29 15.08
C THR A 88 4.61 17.11 16.15
N PHE A 89 4.76 16.07 16.96
CA PHE A 89 3.84 15.75 18.06
C PHE A 89 4.56 15.86 19.41
N ASN A 90 3.84 16.31 20.44
CA ASN A 90 4.34 16.42 21.81
C ASN A 90 3.93 15.15 22.58
N VAL A 91 4.91 14.37 23.06
CA VAL A 91 4.67 13.03 23.63
C VAL A 91 3.68 13.05 24.79
N LYS A 92 3.82 14.00 25.71
CA LYS A 92 2.97 14.11 26.92
C LYS A 92 1.59 14.69 26.60
N GLU A 93 1.53 15.74 25.79
CA GLU A 93 0.28 16.44 25.46
C GLU A 93 -0.62 15.59 24.56
N ASP A 94 -0.03 14.89 23.59
CA ASP A 94 -0.73 14.01 22.67
C ASP A 94 -0.91 12.58 23.22
N ASN A 95 -0.51 12.34 24.47
CA ASN A 95 -0.61 11.05 25.19
C ASN A 95 -0.07 9.86 24.37
N ILE A 96 1.11 10.04 23.78
CA ILE A 96 1.70 9.08 22.85
C ILE A 96 2.40 7.98 23.63
N GLN A 97 2.04 6.74 23.32
CA GLN A 97 2.77 5.55 23.77
C GLN A 97 3.50 4.95 22.57
N PHE A 98 4.82 5.16 22.52
CA PHE A 98 5.68 4.65 21.46
C PHE A 98 6.90 3.98 22.11
N ALA A 99 7.13 2.71 21.77
CA ALA A 99 8.06 1.84 22.49
C ALA A 99 9.52 2.28 22.38
N GLU A 100 9.84 3.03 21.32
CA GLU A 100 11.15 3.55 21.01
C GLU A 100 11.43 4.92 21.63
N LEU A 101 10.50 5.46 22.43
CA LEU A 101 10.72 6.68 23.21
C LEU A 101 11.69 6.44 24.37
N THR A 102 12.54 7.43 24.60
CA THR A 102 13.38 7.55 25.78
C THR A 102 12.79 8.53 26.78
N ASN A 103 13.30 8.52 28.01
CA ASN A 103 12.88 9.46 29.06
C ASN A 103 13.10 10.94 28.70
N ASN A 104 13.92 11.22 27.68
CA ASN A 104 14.22 12.58 27.21
C ASN A 104 13.39 12.98 25.98
N ASP A 105 12.58 12.08 25.42
CA ASP A 105 11.74 12.38 24.27
C ASP A 105 10.49 13.15 24.68
N ASP A 106 10.54 14.47 24.57
CA ASP A 106 9.35 15.32 24.69
C ASP A 106 8.59 15.45 23.35
N LYS A 107 9.23 15.14 22.22
CA LYS A 107 8.68 15.31 20.86
C LYS A 107 8.99 14.14 19.94
N ILE A 108 8.07 13.88 19.02
CA ILE A 108 8.24 12.94 17.89
C ILE A 108 8.03 13.72 16.60
N ASN A 109 8.96 13.57 15.65
CA ASN A 109 8.79 14.09 14.30
C ASN A 109 8.41 12.97 13.35
N ILE A 110 7.36 13.20 12.55
CA ILE A 110 6.87 12.28 11.54
C ILE A 110 6.92 13.00 10.20
N GLU A 111 7.73 12.49 9.28
CA GLU A 111 7.74 12.92 7.88
C GLU A 111 7.03 11.87 7.02
N ILE A 112 6.09 12.33 6.19
CA ILE A 112 5.37 11.49 5.24
C ILE A 112 5.73 11.95 3.84
N SER A 113 6.19 11.03 3.00
CA SER A 113 6.56 11.32 1.62
C SER A 113 5.76 10.47 0.64
N SER A 114 5.21 11.08 -0.40
CA SER A 114 4.64 10.37 -1.54
C SER A 114 5.73 10.09 -2.56
N LEU A 115 5.87 8.82 -2.96
CA LEU A 115 6.90 8.34 -3.88
C LEU A 115 6.28 8.16 -5.28
N ALA A 116 6.82 8.86 -6.28
CA ALA A 116 6.28 8.92 -7.65
C ALA A 116 4.79 9.37 -7.73
N PRO A 117 4.38 10.47 -7.07
CA PRO A 117 2.98 10.89 -6.97
C PRO A 117 2.33 11.15 -8.32
N THR A 118 3.04 11.75 -9.27
CA THR A 118 2.56 12.05 -10.62
C THR A 118 2.20 10.78 -11.39
N ILE A 119 3.03 9.74 -11.27
CA ILE A 119 2.76 8.45 -11.93
C ILE A 119 1.54 7.78 -11.31
N PHE A 120 1.46 7.75 -9.97
CA PHE A 120 0.28 7.17 -9.30
C PHE A 120 -0.99 7.98 -9.54
N TYR A 121 -0.90 9.31 -9.70
CA TYR A 121 -2.03 10.16 -10.09
C TYR A 121 -2.59 9.72 -11.44
N GLN A 122 -1.74 9.60 -12.47
CA GLN A 122 -2.17 9.17 -13.79
C GLN A 122 -2.64 7.71 -13.79
N LEU A 123 -1.95 6.83 -13.07
CA LEU A 123 -2.30 5.42 -12.99
C LEU A 123 -3.70 5.22 -12.39
N ARG A 124 -4.08 6.03 -11.39
CA ARG A 124 -5.44 6.00 -10.82
C ARG A 124 -6.48 6.36 -11.87
N GLU A 125 -6.29 7.44 -12.63
CA GLU A 125 -7.19 7.83 -13.73
C GLU A 125 -7.29 6.73 -14.79
N ASP A 126 -6.15 6.16 -15.23
CA ASP A 126 -6.10 5.13 -16.27
C ASP A 126 -6.84 3.83 -15.88
N ILE A 127 -6.96 3.53 -14.58
CA ILE A 127 -7.69 2.35 -14.07
C ILE A 127 -9.11 2.69 -13.59
N GLY A 128 -9.58 3.92 -13.83
CA GLY A 128 -10.94 4.37 -13.52
C GLY A 128 -11.18 4.73 -12.06
N ILE A 129 -10.14 5.20 -11.35
CA ILE A 129 -10.23 5.68 -9.97
C ILE A 129 -9.96 7.18 -9.98
N SER A 130 -11.01 7.97 -9.77
CA SER A 130 -10.85 9.41 -9.58
C SER A 130 -9.92 9.71 -8.41
N ASN A 131 -8.99 10.65 -8.62
CA ASN A 131 -8.11 11.16 -7.58
C ASN A 131 -8.87 11.78 -6.39
N GLU A 132 -10.03 12.41 -6.63
CA GLU A 132 -10.90 12.95 -5.59
C GLU A 132 -11.47 11.82 -4.72
N LYS A 133 -12.02 10.78 -5.35
CA LYS A 133 -12.55 9.62 -4.63
C LYS A 133 -11.45 8.88 -3.85
N PHE A 134 -10.25 8.77 -4.42
CA PHE A 134 -9.10 8.21 -3.72
C PHE A 134 -8.76 9.00 -2.46
N ARG A 135 -8.73 10.34 -2.56
CA ARG A 135 -8.49 11.26 -1.44
C ARG A 135 -9.57 11.16 -0.35
N GLU A 136 -10.84 11.09 -0.73
CA GLU A 136 -11.98 10.97 0.20
C GLU A 136 -11.83 9.76 1.13
N SER A 137 -11.37 8.62 0.62
CA SER A 137 -11.18 7.39 1.42
C SER A 137 -10.20 7.53 2.59
N PHE A 138 -9.36 8.57 2.61
CA PHE A 138 -8.42 8.88 3.70
C PHE A 138 -8.86 10.08 4.56
N SER A 139 -9.90 10.80 4.17
CA SER A 139 -10.32 12.06 4.80
C SER A 139 -10.99 11.88 6.17
N GLU A 140 -11.51 10.69 6.48
CA GLU A 140 -12.07 10.37 7.80
C GLU A 140 -11.00 9.98 8.83
N TYR A 141 -9.73 9.88 8.43
CA TYR A 141 -8.59 9.53 9.28
C TYR A 141 -8.76 8.23 10.09
N ASN A 142 -9.59 7.31 9.59
CA ASN A 142 -9.95 6.07 10.27
C ASN A 142 -9.54 4.85 9.44
N LEU A 143 -8.50 4.16 9.91
CA LEU A 143 -8.00 2.93 9.32
C LEU A 143 -8.42 1.73 10.14
N LYS A 144 -9.03 0.74 9.48
CA LYS A 144 -9.41 -0.54 10.11
C LYS A 144 -8.27 -1.53 9.94
N ASP A 145 -7.70 -1.98 11.05
CA ASP A 145 -6.71 -3.06 11.04
C ASP A 145 -7.38 -4.38 10.67
N PHE A 146 -6.79 -5.09 9.71
CA PHE A 146 -7.16 -6.48 9.40
C PHE A 146 -5.93 -7.36 9.20
N THR A 147 -4.80 -6.92 9.76
CA THR A 147 -3.51 -7.60 9.71
C THR A 147 -3.69 -9.06 10.07
N ASN A 148 -3.45 -9.91 9.08
CA ASN A 148 -3.38 -11.34 9.32
C ASN A 148 -1.97 -11.67 9.83
N THR A 149 -1.87 -12.63 10.75
CA THR A 149 -0.60 -13.23 11.21
C THR A 149 0.06 -14.09 10.13
N GLY A 150 0.14 -13.57 8.91
CA GLY A 150 0.77 -14.21 7.76
C GLY A 150 2.30 -14.24 7.88
N ARG A 151 2.93 -15.04 7.01
CA ARG A 151 4.37 -15.31 7.03
C ARG A 151 5.24 -14.06 6.79
N SER A 152 4.71 -13.01 6.14
CA SER A 152 5.43 -11.79 5.79
C SER A 152 5.64 -10.82 6.96
N GLY A 153 4.86 -10.94 8.05
CA GLY A 153 4.92 -9.97 9.15
C GLY A 153 4.47 -8.55 8.78
N SER A 154 3.99 -8.34 7.54
CA SER A 154 3.50 -7.06 7.03
C SER A 154 2.16 -6.70 7.66
N LEU A 155 2.02 -5.45 8.06
CA LEU A 155 0.78 -4.89 8.59
C LEU A 155 -0.14 -4.47 7.45
N MET A 156 -1.43 -4.66 7.67
CA MET A 156 -2.46 -4.40 6.67
C MET A 156 -3.65 -3.68 7.29
N TYR A 157 -3.99 -2.53 6.71
CA TYR A 157 -5.14 -1.72 7.10
C TYR A 157 -6.03 -1.50 5.89
N LYS A 158 -7.31 -1.25 6.13
CA LYS A 158 -8.25 -0.83 5.09
C LYS A 158 -8.85 0.52 5.44
N THR A 159 -9.15 1.30 4.41
CA THR A 159 -9.92 2.53 4.55
C THR A 159 -11.31 2.24 5.10
N ASN A 160 -11.97 3.25 5.68
CA ASN A 160 -13.28 3.05 6.32
C ASN A 160 -14.34 2.48 5.36
N ASP A 161 -14.34 2.99 4.12
CA ASP A 161 -15.16 2.57 2.98
C ASP A 161 -14.75 1.21 2.37
N GLN A 162 -13.63 0.63 2.83
CA GLN A 162 -13.08 -0.65 2.41
C GLN A 162 -12.67 -0.70 0.92
N LEU A 163 -12.48 0.45 0.26
CA LEU A 163 -12.05 0.49 -1.14
C LEU A 163 -10.55 0.27 -1.31
N PHE A 164 -9.75 0.68 -0.33
CA PHE A 164 -8.29 0.59 -0.41
C PHE A 164 -7.70 -0.17 0.78
N ILE A 165 -6.58 -0.83 0.51
CA ILE A 165 -5.76 -1.53 1.47
C ILE A 165 -4.42 -0.82 1.55
N LEU A 166 -3.98 -0.51 2.76
CA LEU A 166 -2.64 -0.07 3.08
C LEU A 166 -1.84 -1.28 3.54
N LYS A 167 -0.71 -1.54 2.90
CA LYS A 167 0.17 -2.64 3.26
C LYS A 167 1.58 -2.12 3.50
N THR A 168 2.16 -2.45 4.65
CA THR A 168 3.58 -2.16 4.89
C THR A 168 4.44 -3.02 3.99
N LEU A 169 5.43 -2.39 3.35
CA LEU A 169 6.43 -3.04 2.52
C LEU A 169 7.78 -3.04 3.21
N LEU A 170 8.58 -4.05 2.89
CA LEU A 170 10.01 -4.00 3.13
C LEU A 170 10.65 -2.98 2.20
N ASP A 171 11.78 -2.43 2.63
CA ASP A 171 12.54 -1.41 1.89
C ASP A 171 12.92 -1.89 0.48
N TYR A 172 13.37 -3.14 0.33
CA TYR A 172 13.62 -3.73 -1.00
C TYR A 172 12.34 -3.93 -1.83
N GLU A 173 11.19 -4.20 -1.22
CA GLU A 173 9.90 -4.35 -1.93
C GLU A 173 9.43 -3.00 -2.47
N ALA A 174 9.61 -1.92 -1.69
CA ALA A 174 9.28 -0.57 -2.11
C ALA A 174 10.20 -0.10 -3.25
N ARG A 175 11.52 -0.35 -3.16
CA ARG A 175 12.46 -0.11 -4.26
C ARG A 175 12.09 -0.89 -5.51
N LEU A 176 11.79 -2.17 -5.38
CA LEU A 176 11.39 -3.00 -6.51
C LEU A 176 10.12 -2.45 -7.18
N LEU A 177 9.11 -2.05 -6.40
CA LEU A 177 7.90 -1.44 -6.95
C LEU A 177 8.20 -0.18 -7.76
N LEU A 178 9.09 0.69 -7.29
CA LEU A 178 9.52 1.89 -8.02
C LEU A 178 10.30 1.53 -9.29
N GLN A 179 11.18 0.53 -9.24
CA GLN A 179 11.94 0.05 -10.40
C GLN A 179 11.03 -0.49 -11.51
N ILE A 180 9.97 -1.22 -11.14
CA ILE A 180 9.03 -1.79 -12.13
C ILE A 180 7.89 -0.83 -12.48
N LEU A 181 7.80 0.35 -11.86
CA LEU A 181 6.60 1.20 -11.88
C LEU A 181 6.19 1.62 -13.30
N SER A 182 7.16 1.94 -14.17
CA SER A 182 6.90 2.32 -15.55
C SER A 182 6.30 1.17 -16.37
N GLY A 183 6.91 -0.02 -16.31
CA GLY A 183 6.39 -1.22 -16.97
C GLY A 183 5.05 -1.68 -16.40
N TYR A 184 4.88 -1.52 -15.09
CA TYR A 184 3.63 -1.76 -14.39
C TYR A 184 2.51 -0.82 -14.87
N HIS A 185 2.77 0.48 -14.97
CA HIS A 185 1.82 1.47 -15.49
C HIS A 185 1.44 1.17 -16.95
N LEU A 186 2.43 0.90 -17.80
CA LEU A 186 2.21 0.52 -19.20
C LEU A 186 1.33 -0.71 -19.34
N ARG A 187 1.50 -1.70 -18.45
CA ARG A 187 0.69 -2.92 -18.42
C ARG A 187 -0.80 -2.61 -18.27
N PHE A 188 -1.17 -1.70 -17.37
CA PHE A 188 -2.57 -1.29 -17.16
C PHE A 188 -3.14 -0.50 -18.34
N ARG A 189 -2.32 0.29 -19.04
CA ARG A 189 -2.77 1.04 -20.22
C ARG A 189 -2.99 0.16 -21.46
N GLN A 190 -2.17 -0.88 -21.63
CA GLN A 190 -2.14 -1.67 -22.87
C GLN A 190 -2.85 -3.01 -22.79
N HIS A 191 -3.07 -3.55 -21.58
CA HIS A 191 -3.58 -4.90 -21.42
C HIS A 191 -4.63 -5.00 -20.33
N SER A 192 -5.64 -5.86 -20.55
CA SER A 192 -6.47 -6.36 -19.45
C SER A 192 -5.62 -7.22 -18.52
N THR A 193 -5.64 -6.88 -17.23
CA THR A 193 -4.78 -7.49 -16.22
C THR A 193 -5.54 -7.68 -14.90
N ILE A 194 -5.19 -8.74 -14.17
CA ILE A 194 -5.66 -9.03 -12.81
C ILE A 194 -4.53 -8.85 -11.77
N LEU A 195 -3.41 -8.25 -12.17
CA LEU A 195 -2.34 -7.90 -11.23
C LEU A 195 -2.87 -7.00 -10.11
N ASN A 196 -2.23 -7.09 -8.95
CA ASN A 196 -2.56 -6.23 -7.82
C ASN A 196 -2.46 -4.76 -8.24
N ARG A 197 -3.45 -3.94 -7.89
CA ARG A 197 -3.58 -2.54 -8.31
C ARG A 197 -2.95 -1.62 -7.27
N TYR A 198 -1.65 -1.40 -7.35
CA TYR A 198 -0.94 -0.39 -6.56
C TYR A 198 -1.33 1.00 -7.06
N VAL A 199 -1.88 1.81 -6.17
CA VAL A 199 -2.44 3.14 -6.48
C VAL A 199 -1.79 4.26 -5.68
N GLY A 200 -0.78 3.93 -4.87
CA GLY A 200 0.03 4.89 -4.15
C GLY A 200 1.16 4.19 -3.43
N LEU A 201 2.26 4.91 -3.23
CA LEU A 201 3.38 4.47 -2.42
C LEU A 201 3.85 5.64 -1.57
N TYR A 202 3.96 5.41 -0.26
CA TYR A 202 4.35 6.42 0.71
C TYR A 202 5.45 5.89 1.61
N SER A 203 6.31 6.79 2.09
CA SER A 203 7.23 6.50 3.19
C SER A 203 6.84 7.31 4.42
N LEU A 204 6.89 6.67 5.58
CA LEU A 204 6.73 7.28 6.89
C LEU A 204 8.08 7.22 7.61
N ARG A 205 8.69 8.37 7.87
CA ARG A 205 9.91 8.49 8.66
C ARG A 205 9.55 9.03 10.04
N ILE A 206 9.78 8.23 11.07
CA ILE A 206 9.52 8.56 12.48
C ILE A 206 10.87 8.81 13.14
N GLN A 207 11.07 10.01 13.68
CA GLN A 207 12.29 10.43 14.34
C GLN A 207 12.02 10.75 15.81
N THR A 208 12.76 10.07 16.69
CA THR A 208 12.89 10.36 18.12
C THR A 208 14.36 10.69 18.43
N SER A 209 14.69 11.01 19.68
CA SER A 209 16.07 11.27 20.11
C SER A 209 16.97 10.03 20.01
N SER A 210 16.37 8.83 20.05
CA SER A 210 17.06 7.53 20.07
C SER A 210 16.89 6.71 18.80
N SER A 211 15.93 7.04 17.94
CA SER A 211 15.54 6.21 16.81
C SER A 211 15.14 7.02 15.58
N ASN A 212 15.44 6.46 14.41
CA ASN A 212 14.98 6.96 13.12
C ASN A 212 14.50 5.77 12.31
N ILE A 213 13.18 5.63 12.19
CA ILE A 213 12.53 4.46 11.57
C ILE A 213 11.88 4.91 10.27
N ILE A 214 12.14 4.18 9.18
CA ILE A 214 11.48 4.40 7.89
C ILE A 214 10.61 3.19 7.58
N ILE A 215 9.35 3.45 7.26
CA ILE A 215 8.36 2.45 6.89
C ILE A 215 7.79 2.81 5.54
N TYR A 216 7.72 1.84 4.64
CA TYR A 216 7.05 2.02 3.36
C TYR A 216 5.64 1.46 3.42
N VAL A 217 4.70 2.19 2.85
CA VAL A 217 3.29 1.81 2.80
C VAL A 217 2.84 1.89 1.35
N ALA A 218 2.51 0.73 0.78
CA ALA A 218 1.84 0.66 -0.50
C ALA A 218 0.33 0.68 -0.31
N ILE A 219 -0.35 1.46 -1.14
CA ILE A 219 -1.80 1.52 -1.21
C ILE A 219 -2.25 0.70 -2.40
N THR A 220 -3.17 -0.23 -2.18
CA THR A 220 -3.70 -1.11 -3.21
C THR A 220 -5.22 -1.08 -3.22
N VAL A 221 -5.83 -1.24 -4.39
CA VAL A 221 -7.29 -1.42 -4.50
C VAL A 221 -7.69 -2.72 -3.82
N ASN A 222 -8.73 -2.68 -2.99
CA ASN A 222 -9.30 -3.89 -2.42
C ASN A 222 -9.95 -4.73 -3.53
N ALA A 223 -9.48 -5.97 -3.70
CA ALA A 223 -10.03 -6.90 -4.68
C ALA A 223 -11.49 -7.31 -4.37
N PHE A 224 -11.90 -7.15 -3.10
CA PHE A 224 -13.25 -7.45 -2.65
C PHE A 224 -14.15 -6.23 -2.76
N THR A 225 -15.29 -6.40 -3.42
CA THR A 225 -16.32 -5.37 -3.48
C THR A 225 -17.04 -5.28 -2.13
N PRO A 226 -17.03 -4.12 -1.43
CA PRO A 226 -17.60 -4.00 -0.09
C PRO A 226 -19.10 -4.30 0.00
N SER A 227 -19.85 -4.10 -1.09
CA SER A 227 -21.29 -4.35 -1.15
C SER A 227 -21.67 -5.82 -1.33
N LEU A 228 -20.71 -6.71 -1.62
CA LEU A 228 -20.97 -8.12 -1.85
C LEU A 228 -20.70 -8.92 -0.57
N LYS A 229 -21.68 -9.74 -0.19
CA LYS A 229 -21.48 -10.74 0.87
C LYS A 229 -20.58 -11.85 0.34
N ILE A 230 -19.41 -11.99 0.93
CA ILE A 230 -18.45 -13.04 0.58
C ILE A 230 -18.76 -14.29 1.40
N ASN A 231 -18.99 -15.41 0.71
CA ASN A 231 -19.21 -16.70 1.35
C ASN A 231 -17.89 -17.44 1.61
N GLU A 232 -16.97 -17.41 0.64
CA GLU A 232 -15.72 -18.17 0.65
C GLU A 232 -14.57 -17.35 0.05
N ILE A 233 -13.38 -17.46 0.63
CA ILE A 233 -12.14 -16.87 0.09
C ILE A 233 -11.06 -17.93 0.00
N PHE A 234 -10.45 -18.04 -1.17
CA PHE A 234 -9.31 -18.91 -1.43
C PHE A 234 -8.03 -18.09 -1.68
N ASP A 235 -6.95 -18.42 -0.97
CA ASP A 235 -5.59 -18.12 -1.37
C ASP A 235 -5.12 -19.33 -2.19
N LEU A 236 -4.86 -19.16 -3.49
CA LEU A 236 -4.42 -20.22 -4.40
C LEU A 236 -3.02 -19.91 -4.93
N LYS A 237 -2.13 -20.90 -4.90
CA LYS A 237 -0.73 -20.77 -5.35
C LYS A 237 -0.28 -21.85 -6.33
N GLY A 238 -1.12 -22.86 -6.59
CA GLY A 238 -0.81 -24.02 -7.44
C GLY A 238 0.13 -25.05 -6.82
N SER A 239 0.58 -24.84 -5.57
CA SER A 239 1.45 -25.77 -4.85
C SER A 239 0.67 -26.63 -3.86
N LYS A 240 1.27 -27.74 -3.38
CA LYS A 240 0.61 -28.68 -2.45
C LYS A 240 1.09 -28.54 -1.00
N ILE A 241 2.34 -28.12 -0.77
CA ILE A 241 2.98 -28.08 0.55
C ILE A 241 2.43 -26.91 1.38
N ARG A 242 1.91 -27.17 2.59
CA ARG A 242 1.30 -26.17 3.50
C ARG A 242 0.10 -25.41 2.90
N ARG A 243 -0.61 -26.07 1.98
CA ARG A 243 -1.78 -25.55 1.26
C ARG A 243 -3.11 -26.20 1.67
N LYS A 244 -3.21 -26.66 2.93
CA LYS A 244 -4.46 -27.10 3.56
C LYS A 244 -4.67 -26.36 4.87
N ILE A 245 -5.87 -25.83 5.08
CA ILE A 245 -6.36 -25.39 6.39
C ILE A 245 -7.06 -26.58 7.05
N THR A 246 -6.74 -26.84 8.32
CA THR A 246 -7.29 -27.95 9.13
C THR A 246 -8.05 -27.40 10.35
N GLY A 247 -9.05 -28.15 10.83
CA GLY A 247 -9.86 -27.82 12.02
C GLY A 247 -11.29 -27.36 11.71
N TYR A 248 -12.12 -27.20 12.75
CA TYR A 248 -13.53 -26.77 12.64
C TYR A 248 -13.62 -25.42 11.94
N LEU A 249 -14.25 -25.36 10.77
CA LEU A 249 -14.44 -24.15 9.97
C LEU A 249 -15.62 -23.37 10.56
N SER A 250 -15.36 -22.37 11.41
CA SER A 250 -16.35 -21.34 11.71
C SER A 250 -16.67 -20.54 10.44
N THR A 251 -17.77 -19.80 10.41
CA THR A 251 -18.07 -18.82 9.36
C THR A 251 -16.92 -17.86 9.10
N GLU A 252 -16.14 -17.50 10.13
CA GLU A 252 -14.91 -16.70 10.04
C GLU A 252 -13.71 -17.43 9.40
N LYS A 253 -13.70 -18.77 9.35
CA LYS A 253 -12.64 -19.60 8.76
C LYS A 253 -12.87 -19.98 7.29
N PHE A 254 -14.05 -19.70 6.73
CA PHE A 254 -14.24 -19.71 5.27
C PHE A 254 -13.52 -18.54 4.57
N TYR A 255 -12.95 -17.62 5.35
CA TYR A 255 -11.98 -16.62 4.91
C TYR A 255 -10.57 -17.23 5.00
N LYS A 256 -9.93 -17.52 3.84
CA LYS A 256 -8.53 -18.01 3.66
C LYS A 256 -8.35 -19.54 3.49
N LEU A 257 -9.29 -20.20 2.85
CA LEU A 257 -9.09 -21.57 2.35
C LEU A 257 -7.90 -21.61 1.37
N LYS A 258 -7.27 -22.77 1.22
CA LYS A 258 -6.09 -22.94 0.38
C LYS A 258 -6.32 -24.00 -0.70
N ASP A 259 -5.31 -24.26 -1.53
CA ASP A 259 -5.39 -25.12 -2.71
C ASP A 259 -5.97 -26.51 -2.43
N MET A 260 -5.57 -27.17 -1.34
CA MET A 260 -6.10 -28.51 -1.02
C MET A 260 -7.56 -28.47 -0.56
N ASN A 261 -7.96 -27.40 0.14
CA ASN A 261 -9.36 -27.20 0.50
C ASN A 261 -10.21 -26.95 -0.76
N PHE A 262 -9.68 -26.20 -1.73
CA PHE A 262 -10.36 -25.96 -3.00
C PHE A 262 -10.62 -27.26 -3.76
N THR A 263 -9.60 -28.11 -3.90
CA THR A 263 -9.74 -29.42 -4.57
C THR A 263 -10.72 -30.35 -3.85
N GLU A 264 -10.80 -30.30 -2.52
CA GLU A 264 -11.74 -31.10 -1.73
C GLU A 264 -13.19 -30.61 -1.85
N LEU A 265 -13.40 -29.28 -1.84
CA LEU A 265 -14.74 -28.69 -1.93
C LEU A 265 -15.29 -28.65 -3.36
N TYR A 266 -14.41 -28.46 -4.34
CA TYR A 266 -14.74 -28.33 -5.75
C TYR A 266 -13.92 -29.30 -6.60
N PRO A 267 -14.16 -30.63 -6.48
CA PRO A 267 -13.40 -31.64 -7.22
C PRO A 267 -13.51 -31.48 -8.74
N ASP A 268 -14.67 -31.03 -9.22
CA ASP A 268 -14.93 -30.74 -10.64
C ASP A 268 -14.64 -29.27 -11.02
N GLY A 269 -14.11 -28.49 -10.08
CA GLY A 269 -13.85 -27.05 -10.23
C GLY A 269 -15.10 -26.17 -10.17
N ILE A 270 -14.92 -24.89 -10.53
CA ILE A 270 -16.01 -23.91 -10.57
C ILE A 270 -16.47 -23.74 -12.02
N ARG A 271 -17.77 -23.90 -12.25
CA ARG A 271 -18.37 -23.67 -13.57
C ARG A 271 -18.43 -22.18 -13.86
N ILE A 272 -17.83 -21.77 -14.97
CA ILE A 272 -17.90 -20.41 -15.51
C ILE A 272 -18.23 -20.44 -17.01
N PRO A 273 -18.94 -19.43 -17.55
CA PRO A 273 -19.22 -19.36 -18.98
C PRO A 273 -17.95 -19.43 -19.84
N THR A 274 -18.01 -20.15 -20.96
CA THR A 274 -16.84 -20.44 -21.81
C THR A 274 -16.13 -19.19 -22.31
N ASN A 275 -16.87 -18.14 -22.67
CA ASN A 275 -16.32 -16.86 -23.09
C ASN A 275 -15.53 -16.17 -21.97
N ILE A 276 -15.98 -16.25 -20.72
CA ILE A 276 -15.28 -15.71 -19.55
C ILE A 276 -14.04 -16.54 -19.23
N TYR A 277 -14.15 -17.88 -19.28
CA TYR A 277 -13.01 -18.79 -19.10
C TYR A 277 -11.88 -18.48 -20.07
N GLN A 278 -12.18 -18.34 -21.37
CA GLN A 278 -11.18 -18.04 -22.40
C GLN A 278 -10.49 -16.69 -22.14
N LYS A 279 -11.25 -15.65 -21.79
CA LYS A 279 -10.70 -14.33 -21.43
C LYS A 279 -9.79 -14.41 -20.20
N LEU A 280 -10.25 -15.03 -19.11
CA LEU A 280 -9.46 -15.19 -17.88
C LEU A 280 -8.17 -15.97 -18.14
N LYS A 281 -8.24 -17.05 -18.92
CA LYS A 281 -7.06 -17.86 -19.26
C LYS A 281 -5.99 -17.05 -19.98
N ILE A 282 -6.39 -16.21 -20.95
CA ILE A 282 -5.46 -15.33 -21.68
C ILE A 282 -4.85 -14.29 -20.74
N ILE A 283 -5.69 -13.62 -19.91
CA ILE A 283 -5.22 -12.61 -18.97
C ILE A 283 -4.22 -13.20 -17.98
N ILE A 284 -4.55 -14.31 -17.34
CA ILE A 284 -3.68 -15.01 -16.38
C ILE A 284 -2.37 -15.43 -17.04
N ALA A 285 -2.41 -15.99 -18.25
CA ALA A 285 -1.20 -16.40 -18.96
C ALA A 285 -0.29 -15.20 -19.27
N ASN A 286 -0.86 -14.08 -19.71
CA ASN A 286 -0.09 -12.87 -20.01
C ASN A 286 0.48 -12.25 -18.72
N ASP A 287 -0.30 -12.20 -17.63
CA ASP A 287 0.17 -11.66 -16.35
C ASP A 287 1.29 -12.54 -15.77
N ALA A 288 1.16 -13.87 -15.85
CA ALA A 288 2.20 -14.79 -15.44
C ALA A 288 3.49 -14.64 -16.26
N LYS A 289 3.38 -14.30 -17.56
CA LYS A 289 4.55 -13.99 -18.40
C LYS A 289 5.21 -12.67 -17.99
N ALA A 290 4.43 -11.65 -17.63
CA ALA A 290 4.95 -10.36 -17.20
C ALA A 290 5.65 -10.41 -15.83
N LEU A 291 5.26 -11.37 -14.97
CA LEU A 291 5.85 -11.57 -13.64
C LEU A 291 7.11 -12.48 -13.64
N ARG A 292 7.48 -13.07 -14.78
CA ARG A 292 8.68 -13.92 -14.93
C ARG A 292 9.88 -13.09 -15.31
#